data_AF-A0A916W0D5-F1
#
_entry.id   AF-A0A916W0D5-F1
#
_cell.length_a   1.000
_cell.length_b   1.000
_cell.length_c   1.000
_cell.angle_alpha   90.00
_cell.angle_beta   90.00
_cell.angle_gamma   90.00
#
_symmetry.space_group_name_H-M   'P 1'
#
loop_
_entity.id
_entity.type
_entity.pdbx_description
1 polymer ?
#
loop_
_entity_poly.entity_id
_entity_poly.type
_entity_poly.pdbx_seq_one_letter_code
_entity_poly.pdbx_strand_id
1 'polypeptide(L)' 'MAERLLEANQRSLWQSANQKTLDKLQAIALEAEGIIENLEFRMQKE' A
#
# COMPACT_ATOMS: atom_id res chain seq x y z
N MET A 1 -1.53 6.70 -0.18
CA MET A 1 -1.73 6.97 -1.63
C MET A 1 -1.77 5.69 -2.46
N ALA A 2 -0.85 4.72 -2.23
CA ALA A 2 -0.84 3.45 -2.95
C ALA A 2 -2.15 2.65 -2.83
N GLU A 3 -2.71 2.52 -1.63
CA GLU A 3 -4.01 1.86 -1.39
C GLU A 3 -5.16 2.48 -2.20
N ARG A 4 -5.23 3.82 -2.31
CA ARG A 4 -6.28 4.49 -3.06
C ARG A 4 -6.17 4.20 -4.56
N LEU A 5 -4.95 4.09 -5.08
CA LEU A 5 -4.71 3.71 -6.48
C LEU A 5 -5.06 2.25 -6.75
N LEU A 6 -4.72 1.35 -5.81
CA LEU A 6 -5.12 -0.06 -5.88
C LEU A 6 -6.65 -0.21 -5.83
N GLU A 7 -7.32 0.54 -4.95
CA GLU A 7 -8.79 0.58 -4.86
C GLU A 7 -9.41 1.11 -6.17
N ALA A 8 -8.86 2.18 -6.75
CA ALA A 8 -9.33 2.70 -8.03
C ALA A 8 -9.23 1.65 -9.15
N ASN A 9 -8.17 0.84 -9.16
CA ASN A 9 -8.05 -0.29 -10.08
C ASN A 9 -9.09 -1.39 -9.78
N GLN A 10 -9.28 -1.78 -8.51
CA GLN A 10 -10.28 -2.78 -8.10
C GLN A 10 -11.72 -2.38 -8.42
N ARG A 11 -12.03 -1.07 -8.36
CA ARG A 11 -13.36 -0.51 -8.65
C ARG A 11 -13.54 -0.11 -10.11
N SER A 12 -12.61 -0.50 -10.99
CA SER A 12 -12.64 -0.19 -12.43
C SER A 12 -12.56 1.29 -12.78
N LEU A 13 -12.14 2.15 -11.85
CA LEU A 13 -11.92 3.58 -12.07
C LEU A 13 -10.56 3.88 -12.72
N TRP A 14 -9.60 2.95 -12.60
CA TRP A 14 -8.27 3.08 -13.20
C TRP A 14 -7.79 1.74 -13.77
N GLN A 15 -8.20 1.44 -15.01
CA GLN A 15 -7.89 0.17 -15.70
C GLN A 15 -6.67 0.23 -16.61
N SER A 16 -6.06 1.41 -16.78
CA SER A 16 -4.86 1.58 -17.63
C SER A 16 -3.55 1.18 -16.93
N ALA A 17 -3.60 0.88 -15.63
CA ALA A 17 -2.46 0.38 -14.88
C ALA A 17 -2.12 -1.05 -15.32
N ASN A 18 -0.86 -1.28 -15.71
CA ASN A 18 -0.38 -2.63 -15.98
C ASN A 18 -0.05 -3.38 -14.67
N GLN A 19 0.02 -4.71 -14.76
CA GLN A 19 0.30 -5.57 -13.60
C GLN A 19 1.57 -5.15 -12.86
N LYS A 20 2.65 -4.83 -13.57
CA LYS A 20 3.92 -4.37 -12.98
C LYS A 20 3.75 -3.11 -12.12
N THR A 21 2.85 -2.20 -12.49
CA THR A 21 2.55 -1.00 -11.71
C THR A 21 1.74 -1.36 -10.46
N LEU A 22 0.75 -2.25 -10.61
CA LEU A 22 -0.07 -2.74 -9.49
C LEU A 22 0.78 -3.47 -8.46
N ASP A 23 1.69 -4.34 -8.89
CA ASP A 23 2.61 -5.07 -8.02
C ASP A 23 3.49 -4.12 -7.19
N LYS A 24 3.99 -3.05 -7.82
CA LYS A 24 4.77 -2.02 -7.12
C LYS A 24 3.94 -1.26 -6.09
N LEU A 25 2.70 -0.90 -6.44
CA LEU A 25 1.80 -0.23 -5.50
C LEU A 25 1.49 -1.12 -4.29
N GLN A 26 1.30 -2.43 -4.52
CA GLN A 26 1.11 -3.40 -3.44
C GLN A 26 2.34 -3.50 -2.55
N ALA A 27 3.54 -3.59 -3.13
CA ALA A 27 4.79 -3.61 -2.37
C ALA A 27 4.96 -2.35 -1.51
N ILE A 28 4.65 -1.16 -2.05
CA ILE A 28 4.72 0.10 -1.31
C ILE A 28 3.73 0.12 -0.14
N ALA A 29 2.50 -0.37 -0.35
CA ALA A 29 1.50 -0.43 0.71
C ALA A 29 1.98 -1.33 1.87
N LEU A 30 2.46 -2.53 1.55
CA LEU A 30 2.98 -3.48 2.53
C LEU A 30 4.21 -2.94 3.29
N GLU A 31 5.12 -2.26 2.59
CA GLU A 31 6.29 -1.63 3.23
C GLU A 31 5.86 -0.54 4.22
N ALA A 32 4.90 0.30 3.82
CA ALA A 32 4.37 1.35 4.69
C ALA A 32 3.68 0.78 5.94
N GLU A 33 2.86 -0.27 5.78
CA GLU A 33 2.25 -1.00 6.90
C GLU A 33 3.33 -1.51 7.87
N GLY A 34 4.35 -2.20 7.36
CA GLY A 34 5.43 -2.73 8.21
C GLY A 34 6.23 -1.64 8.94
N ILE A 35 6.43 -0.47 8.33
CA ILE A 35 7.06 0.68 9.00
C ILE A 35 6.17 1.20 10.14
N ILE A 36 4.87 1.37 9.88
CA ILE A 36 3.92 1.88 10.87
C ILE A 36 3.79 0.91 12.05
N GLU A 37 3.60 -0.39 11.78
CA GLU A 37 3.51 -1.42 12.81
C GLU A 37 4.77 -1.45 13.69
N ASN A 38 5.96 -1.29 13.09
CA ASN A 38 7.20 -1.22 13.85
C ASN A 38 7.30 0.05 14.70
N LEU A 39 6.83 1.20 14.20
CA LEU A 39 6.75 2.44 14.97
C LEU A 39 5.78 2.30 16.15
N GLU A 40 4.60 1.73 15.94
CA GLU A 40 3.61 1.46 16.99
C GLU A 40 4.15 0.50 18.05
N PHE A 41 4.83 -0.57 17.62
CA PHE A 41 5.46 -1.51 18.53
C PHE A 41 6.53 -0.86 19.42
N ARG A 42 7.30 0.09 18.87
CA ARG A 42 8.31 0.84 19.64
C ARG A 42 7.66 1.77 20.67
N MET A 43 6.58 2.47 20.30
CA MET A 43 5.86 3.36 21.22
C MET A 43 5.17 2.62 22.38
N GLN A 44 4.76 1.36 22.18
CA GLN A 44 4.15 0.55 23.25
C GLN A 44 5.16 0.00 24.27
N LYS A 45 6.46 0.06 23.97
CA LYS A 45 7.54 -0.42 24.86
C LYS A 45 8.21 0.68 25.69
N GLU A 46 7.82 1.92 25.47
CA GLU A 46 8.25 3.11 26.23
C GLU A 46 7.20 3.46 27.30
#